data_AF-A0A7X6XJ17-F1
#
_entry.id   AF-A0A7X6XJ17-F1
#
_cell.length_a   1.000
_cell.length_b   1.000
_cell.length_c   1.000
_cell.angle_alpha   90.00
_cell.angle_beta   90.00
_cell.angle_gamma   90.00
#
_symmetry.space_group_name_H-M   'P 1'
#
loop_
_entity.id
_entity.type
_entity.pdbx_description
1 polymer ?
#
loop_
_entity_poly.entity_id
_entity_poly.type
_entity_poly.pdbx_seq_one_letter_code
_entity_poly.pdbx_strand_id
1 'polypeptide(L)'
;MRPNYAAPAPRGVARRTAFRSLLWLMAAFLAAVGAATGAQPAQPKVRIVGYINVSSGCQTETVKFLRDFAAKHRRDVHLEIVDFGSAAGQRRWRADGYNCETIVINGSNQFQLGSGASARIVVLKMPEGVRWTFSDLAAVLAQELRAPRSTILSDAAAKKVAQRKPVAWQKGTWKGKPVGEVVVGAQTVFRFSGRFDGKSPVQRAQEAAAILKRLYANKAGVGDVRVLRGVTKEGSPVGAVALGDEIVGVVTEPEAEIINRPPQVAAQFWAFNLREALRLLGR
;
A
#
# COMPACT_ATOMS: atom_id res chain seq x y z
N MET A 1 -37.06 -56.85 -20.87
CA MET A 1 -37.87 -57.20 -22.05
C MET A 1 -38.44 -55.91 -22.63
N ARG A 2 -38.14 -55.60 -23.89
CA ARG A 2 -38.69 -54.44 -24.63
C ARG A 2 -40.04 -54.81 -25.24
N PRO A 3 -40.89 -53.80 -25.50
CA PRO A 3 -41.37 -53.58 -26.88
C PRO A 3 -41.24 -52.08 -27.23
N ASN A 4 -40.37 -51.65 -28.14
CA ASN A 4 -40.55 -51.57 -29.59
C ASN A 4 -42.00 -51.53 -30.08
N TYR A 5 -42.48 -50.35 -30.50
CA TYR A 5 -43.29 -50.21 -31.72
C TYR A 5 -42.98 -48.87 -32.41
N ALA A 6 -42.48 -48.98 -33.64
CA ALA A 6 -42.29 -47.90 -34.58
C ALA A 6 -43.57 -47.68 -35.42
N ALA A 7 -43.62 -46.49 -36.02
CA ALA A 7 -44.67 -45.81 -36.77
C ALA A 7 -45.51 -46.61 -37.79
N PRO A 8 -46.58 -45.95 -38.27
CA PRO A 8 -46.67 -45.75 -39.72
C PRO A 8 -46.95 -44.28 -40.11
N ALA A 9 -46.19 -43.80 -41.10
CA ALA A 9 -46.68 -42.88 -42.14
C ALA A 9 -47.08 -43.76 -43.36
N PRO A 10 -47.75 -43.31 -44.45
CA PRO A 10 -47.77 -41.94 -45.00
C PRO A 10 -49.07 -41.56 -45.77
N ARG A 11 -48.94 -40.54 -46.66
CA ARG A 11 -49.85 -40.03 -47.73
C ARG A 11 -50.55 -38.72 -47.30
N GLY A 12 -50.47 -37.59 -48.01
CA GLY A 12 -49.90 -37.23 -49.30
C GLY A 12 -50.80 -36.16 -49.96
N VAL A 13 -50.18 -35.15 -50.61
CA VAL A 13 -50.76 -34.21 -51.60
C VAL A 13 -51.69 -33.12 -50.98
N ALA A 14 -51.63 -31.81 -51.25
CA ALA A 14 -51.35 -31.07 -52.47
C ALA A 14 -50.91 -29.60 -52.23
N ARG A 15 -50.05 -29.13 -53.13
CA ARG A 15 -49.88 -27.79 -53.75
C ARG A 15 -50.69 -26.59 -53.22
N ARG A 16 -49.99 -25.46 -53.03
CA ARG A 16 -50.28 -24.09 -53.54
C ARG A 16 -49.03 -23.22 -53.35
N THR A 17 -48.20 -23.08 -54.39
CA THR A 17 -48.05 -21.87 -55.22
C THR A 17 -47.81 -20.56 -54.46
N ALA A 18 -46.56 -20.10 -54.56
CA ALA A 18 -46.11 -18.75 -54.90
C ALA A 18 -46.55 -17.53 -54.05
N PHE A 19 -45.67 -16.52 -54.09
CA PHE A 19 -45.79 -15.16 -53.53
C PHE A 19 -45.53 -15.00 -52.03
N ARG A 20 -44.30 -14.61 -51.68
CA ARG A 20 -43.98 -13.29 -51.08
C ARG A 20 -42.51 -13.19 -50.69
N SER A 21 -41.65 -13.12 -51.70
CA SER A 21 -40.33 -12.51 -51.59
C SER A 21 -40.49 -11.00 -51.72
N LEU A 22 -40.88 -10.27 -50.66
CA LEU A 22 -40.74 -8.80 -50.60
C LEU A 22 -41.06 -8.25 -49.19
N LEU A 23 -40.31 -8.64 -48.16
CA LEU A 23 -40.40 -8.02 -46.83
C LEU A 23 -39.09 -8.21 -46.04
N TRP A 24 -37.95 -7.99 -46.70
CA TRP A 24 -36.61 -8.05 -46.08
C TRP A 24 -35.69 -6.92 -46.54
N LEU A 25 -36.24 -5.77 -46.97
CA LEU A 25 -35.47 -4.58 -47.35
C LEU A 25 -35.93 -3.29 -46.66
N MET A 26 -36.73 -3.39 -45.60
CA MET A 26 -37.20 -2.25 -44.80
C MET A 26 -36.98 -2.43 -43.29
N ALA A 27 -35.97 -3.22 -42.91
CA ALA A 27 -35.43 -3.27 -41.55
C ALA A 27 -33.93 -2.91 -41.49
N ALA A 28 -33.33 -2.51 -42.61
CA ALA A 28 -31.91 -2.15 -42.71
C ALA A 28 -31.64 -0.65 -42.82
N PHE A 29 -32.68 0.21 -42.82
CA PHE A 29 -32.51 1.67 -42.94
C PHE A 29 -32.88 2.46 -41.67
N LEU A 30 -33.40 1.79 -40.62
CA LEU A 30 -33.64 2.40 -39.30
C LEU A 30 -32.70 1.85 -38.21
N ALA A 31 -31.68 1.09 -38.60
CA ALA A 31 -30.57 0.68 -37.72
C ALA A 31 -29.31 1.56 -37.92
N ALA A 32 -29.40 2.66 -38.67
CA ALA A 32 -28.28 3.55 -39.01
C ALA A 32 -28.40 4.98 -38.44
N VAL A 33 -29.34 5.24 -37.53
CA VAL A 33 -29.48 6.53 -36.82
C VAL A 33 -29.54 6.27 -35.30
N GLY A 34 -28.49 5.61 -34.81
CA GLY A 34 -28.37 5.25 -33.40
C GLY A 34 -26.94 4.89 -32.98
N ALA A 35 -25.95 5.04 -33.87
CA ALA A 35 -24.54 5.06 -33.50
C ALA A 35 -24.17 6.43 -32.91
N ALA A 36 -24.95 6.88 -31.92
CA ALA A 36 -24.43 7.83 -30.95
C ALA A 36 -23.31 7.08 -30.24
N THR A 37 -22.09 7.58 -30.42
CA THR A 37 -20.86 7.17 -29.77
C THR A 37 -21.10 6.80 -28.30
N GLY A 38 -21.36 5.52 -28.05
CA GLY A 38 -21.33 4.92 -26.72
C GLY A 38 -19.88 4.82 -26.31
N ALA A 39 -19.24 5.97 -26.04
CA ALA A 39 -17.97 6.01 -25.36
C ALA A 39 -18.21 5.36 -24.00
N GLN A 40 -17.87 4.07 -23.90
CA GLN A 40 -17.83 3.35 -22.64
C GLN A 40 -17.04 4.24 -21.67
N PRO A 41 -17.59 4.59 -20.50
CA PRO A 41 -16.96 5.57 -19.62
C PRO A 41 -15.52 5.12 -19.38
N ALA A 42 -14.58 5.99 -19.74
CA ALA A 42 -13.16 5.69 -19.66
C ALA A 42 -12.86 5.20 -18.23
N GLN A 43 -12.31 4.00 -18.10
CA GLN A 43 -11.96 3.49 -16.79
C GLN A 43 -10.93 4.40 -16.14
N PRO A 44 -11.03 4.66 -14.82
CA PRO A 44 -10.07 5.50 -14.13
C PRO A 44 -8.67 4.90 -14.26
N LYS A 45 -7.68 5.74 -14.57
CA LYS A 45 -6.26 5.35 -14.62
C LYS A 45 -5.75 4.87 -13.26
N VAL A 46 -6.29 5.42 -12.18
CA VAL A 46 -5.85 5.15 -10.81
C VAL A 46 -7.07 4.82 -9.96
N ARG A 47 -7.08 3.62 -9.38
CA ARG A 47 -8.05 3.20 -8.37
C ARG A 47 -7.39 3.21 -6.99
N ILE A 48 -7.95 3.96 -6.07
CA ILE A 48 -7.47 4.08 -4.69
C ILE A 48 -8.53 3.48 -3.75
N VAL A 49 -8.11 2.55 -2.89
CA VAL A 49 -8.91 2.07 -1.75
C VAL A 49 -8.13 2.36 -0.47
N GLY A 50 -8.64 3.30 0.34
CA GLY A 50 -8.08 3.63 1.64
C GLY A 50 -8.81 2.90 2.75
N TYR A 51 -8.15 1.94 3.41
CA TYR A 51 -8.64 1.32 4.65
C TYR A 51 -8.14 2.15 5.83
N ILE A 52 -9.00 3.02 6.35
CA ILE A 52 -8.63 4.03 7.36
C ILE A 52 -9.66 4.01 8.49
N ASN A 53 -9.25 4.21 9.74
CA ASN A 53 -10.20 4.41 10.84
C ASN A 53 -10.72 5.83 10.82
N VAL A 54 -11.67 6.13 9.94
CA VAL A 54 -12.22 7.48 9.81
C VAL A 54 -12.93 7.87 11.10
N SER A 55 -13.63 6.91 11.72
CA SER A 55 -14.37 7.13 12.97
C SER A 55 -13.49 7.52 14.16
N SER A 56 -12.19 7.18 14.19
CA SER A 56 -11.30 7.62 15.29
C SER A 56 -10.80 9.06 15.13
N GLY A 57 -10.91 9.65 13.94
CA GLY A 57 -10.41 11.00 13.64
C GLY A 57 -8.88 11.13 13.59
N CYS A 58 -8.11 10.10 13.90
CA CYS A 58 -6.65 10.18 13.97
C CYS A 58 -5.98 10.41 12.61
N GLN A 59 -6.63 10.00 11.51
CA GLN A 59 -6.08 10.05 10.14
C GLN A 59 -6.80 11.07 9.25
N THR A 60 -7.33 12.15 9.84
CA THR A 60 -8.07 13.19 9.10
C THR A 60 -7.22 13.83 7.99
N GLU A 61 -5.93 14.07 8.22
CA GLU A 61 -4.99 14.57 7.20
C GLU A 61 -4.90 13.63 5.99
N THR A 62 -4.81 12.32 6.22
CA THR A 62 -4.74 11.30 5.15
C THR A 62 -6.04 11.26 4.34
N VAL A 63 -7.19 11.25 5.01
CA VAL A 63 -8.50 11.26 4.34
C VAL A 63 -8.66 12.53 3.50
N LYS A 64 -8.27 13.69 4.06
CA LYS A 64 -8.31 14.97 3.34
C LYS A 64 -7.44 14.94 2.10
N PHE A 65 -6.18 14.51 2.22
CA PHE A 65 -5.25 14.42 1.10
C PHE A 65 -5.82 13.57 -0.04
N LEU A 66 -6.36 12.37 0.27
CA LEU A 66 -6.92 11.48 -0.74
C LEU A 66 -8.14 12.08 -1.44
N ARG A 67 -9.04 12.72 -0.68
CA ARG A 67 -10.24 13.38 -1.22
C ARG A 67 -9.86 14.55 -2.13
N ASP A 68 -8.94 15.41 -1.69
CA ASP A 68 -8.47 16.56 -2.48
C ASP A 68 -7.80 16.09 -3.78
N PHE A 69 -6.98 15.04 -3.71
CA PHE A 69 -6.35 14.44 -4.88
C PHE A 69 -7.38 13.88 -5.87
N ALA A 70 -8.36 13.11 -5.38
CA ALA A 70 -9.42 12.56 -6.23
C ALA A 70 -10.29 13.67 -6.87
N ALA A 71 -10.60 14.73 -6.14
CA ALA A 71 -11.35 15.88 -6.66
C ALA A 71 -10.58 16.60 -7.78
N LYS A 72 -9.26 16.80 -7.60
CA LYS A 72 -8.38 17.40 -8.60
C LYS A 72 -8.26 16.54 -9.87
N HIS A 73 -8.33 15.23 -9.74
CA HIS A 73 -8.13 14.26 -10.83
C HIS A 73 -9.40 13.43 -11.14
N ARG A 74 -10.59 14.05 -11.03
CA ARG A 74 -11.91 13.37 -11.09
C ARG A 74 -12.19 12.48 -12.30
N ARG A 75 -11.48 12.68 -13.43
CA ARG A 75 -11.60 11.86 -14.64
C ARG A 75 -10.68 10.63 -14.63
N ASP A 76 -9.57 10.71 -13.90
CA ASP A 76 -8.52 9.70 -13.93
C ASP A 76 -8.45 8.88 -12.62
N VAL A 77 -9.08 9.37 -11.54
CA VAL A 77 -8.99 8.77 -10.20
C VAL A 77 -10.36 8.33 -9.71
N HIS A 78 -10.45 7.08 -9.26
CA HIS A 78 -11.54 6.59 -8.43
C HIS A 78 -11.05 6.36 -7.02
N LEU A 79 -11.71 7.00 -6.05
CA LEU A 79 -11.39 6.88 -4.63
C LEU A 79 -12.53 6.16 -3.89
N GLU A 80 -12.16 5.15 -3.12
CA GLU A 80 -12.99 4.52 -2.11
C GLU A 80 -12.30 4.63 -0.74
N ILE A 81 -13.05 5.04 0.28
CA ILE A 81 -12.58 5.03 1.67
C ILE A 81 -13.41 4.00 2.44
N VAL A 82 -12.74 2.96 2.93
CA VAL A 82 -13.33 1.94 3.80
C VAL A 82 -13.04 2.31 5.24
N ASP A 83 -14.06 2.82 5.95
CA ASP A 83 -13.93 3.15 7.37
C ASP A 83 -13.96 1.90 8.25
N PHE A 84 -12.78 1.40 8.65
CA PHE A 84 -12.70 0.21 9.51
C PHE A 84 -13.06 0.47 10.99
N GLY A 85 -13.37 1.71 11.37
CA GLY A 85 -14.03 2.02 12.63
C GLY A 85 -15.52 1.65 12.65
N SER A 86 -16.15 1.55 11.48
CA SER A 86 -17.52 1.05 11.34
C SER A 86 -17.57 -0.48 11.32
N ALA A 87 -18.68 -1.09 11.75
CA ALA A 87 -18.83 -2.55 11.73
C ALA A 87 -18.71 -3.14 10.31
N ALA A 88 -19.27 -2.47 9.30
CA ALA A 88 -19.21 -2.92 7.91
C ALA A 88 -17.79 -2.80 7.33
N GLY A 89 -17.12 -1.66 7.54
CA GLY A 89 -15.75 -1.47 7.08
C GLY A 89 -14.76 -2.36 7.82
N GLN A 90 -14.95 -2.63 9.12
CA GLN A 90 -14.12 -3.56 9.88
C GLN A 90 -14.19 -4.98 9.31
N ARG A 91 -15.41 -5.46 8.96
CA ARG A 91 -15.58 -6.76 8.30
C ARG A 91 -14.85 -6.81 6.98
N ARG A 92 -14.98 -5.78 6.14
CA ARG A 92 -14.31 -5.72 4.84
C ARG A 92 -12.80 -5.64 4.96
N TRP A 93 -12.28 -4.78 5.84
CA TRP A 93 -10.85 -4.66 6.12
C TRP A 93 -10.21 -5.99 6.53
N ARG A 94 -10.88 -6.78 7.37
CA ARG A 94 -10.43 -8.14 7.74
C ARG A 94 -10.56 -9.13 6.59
N ALA A 95 -11.66 -9.11 5.85
CA ALA A 95 -11.88 -10.00 4.70
C ALA A 95 -10.83 -9.78 3.61
N ASP A 96 -10.39 -8.53 3.42
CA ASP A 96 -9.34 -8.16 2.48
C ASP A 96 -7.92 -8.39 3.03
N GLY A 97 -7.79 -8.96 4.24
CA GLY A 97 -6.52 -9.41 4.81
C GLY A 97 -5.67 -8.34 5.50
N TYR A 98 -6.25 -7.17 5.81
CA TYR A 98 -5.51 -6.06 6.41
C TYR A 98 -5.62 -6.05 7.95
N ASN A 99 -4.55 -5.58 8.60
CA ASN A 99 -4.42 -5.53 10.06
C ASN A 99 -3.89 -4.18 10.57
N CYS A 100 -3.71 -3.20 9.68
CA CYS A 100 -3.47 -1.81 10.02
C CYS A 100 -4.11 -0.91 8.96
N GLU A 101 -4.02 0.41 9.13
CA GLU A 101 -4.28 1.36 8.05
C GLU A 101 -3.50 0.95 6.80
N THR A 102 -4.16 0.95 5.64
CA THR A 102 -3.55 0.58 4.36
C THR A 102 -4.18 1.38 3.23
N ILE A 103 -3.35 1.92 2.34
CA ILE A 103 -3.79 2.56 1.10
C ILE A 103 -3.37 1.66 -0.06
N VAL A 104 -4.36 1.21 -0.82
CA VAL A 104 -4.17 0.36 -1.99
C VAL A 104 -4.36 1.21 -3.23
N ILE A 105 -3.35 1.26 -4.10
CA ILE A 105 -3.40 1.93 -5.40
C ILE A 105 -3.24 0.87 -6.48
N ASN A 106 -4.22 0.81 -7.38
CA ASN A 106 -4.24 -0.15 -8.49
C ASN A 106 -4.04 -1.62 -8.06
N GLY A 107 -4.55 -1.96 -6.86
CA GLY A 107 -4.48 -3.31 -6.29
C GLY A 107 -3.19 -3.65 -5.55
N SER A 108 -2.26 -2.71 -5.36
CA SER A 108 -1.05 -2.88 -4.54
C SER A 108 -0.99 -1.86 -3.42
N ASN A 109 -0.29 -2.17 -2.33
CA ASN A 109 0.14 -1.19 -1.32
C ASN A 109 1.68 -1.04 -1.27
N GLN A 110 2.40 -1.73 -2.18
CA GLN A 110 3.85 -1.76 -2.25
C GLN A 110 4.32 -1.24 -3.61
N PHE A 111 5.21 -0.24 -3.56
CA PHE A 111 5.62 0.53 -4.73
C PHE A 111 7.13 0.76 -4.76
N GLN A 112 7.69 0.86 -5.96
CA GLN A 112 9.03 1.36 -6.19
C GLN A 112 9.00 2.85 -6.50
N LEU A 113 9.81 3.62 -5.79
CA LEU A 113 10.18 4.97 -6.19
C LEU A 113 11.65 5.00 -6.61
N GLY A 114 11.98 5.79 -7.62
CA GLY A 114 13.33 5.83 -8.19
C GLY A 114 13.71 4.55 -8.95
N SER A 115 14.98 4.41 -9.27
CA SER A 115 15.52 3.28 -10.04
C SER A 115 16.97 2.97 -9.66
N GLY A 116 17.48 1.81 -10.09
CA GLY A 116 18.87 1.44 -9.85
C GLY A 116 19.27 1.43 -8.36
N ALA A 117 20.35 2.15 -8.04
CA ALA A 117 20.90 2.25 -6.69
C ALA A 117 20.09 3.18 -5.75
N SER A 118 19.26 4.07 -6.30
CA SER A 118 18.39 4.98 -5.54
C SER A 118 16.97 4.44 -5.38
N ALA A 119 16.68 3.24 -5.89
CA ALA A 119 15.38 2.62 -5.77
C ALA A 119 15.00 2.43 -4.29
N ARG A 120 13.82 2.93 -3.93
CA ARG A 120 13.19 2.80 -2.62
C ARG A 120 11.91 1.98 -2.74
N ILE A 121 11.62 1.20 -1.71
CA ILE A 121 10.35 0.50 -1.56
C ILE A 121 9.49 1.30 -0.59
N VAL A 122 8.34 1.75 -1.07
CA VAL A 122 7.32 2.43 -0.27
C VAL A 122 6.17 1.46 -0.05
N VAL A 123 5.85 1.22 1.22
CA VAL A 123 4.68 0.42 1.62
C VAL A 123 3.68 1.36 2.30
N LEU A 124 2.55 1.60 1.66
CA LEU A 124 1.47 2.46 2.16
C LEU A 124 0.61 1.73 3.19
N LYS A 125 1.25 1.32 4.28
CA LYS A 125 0.68 0.64 5.44
C LYS A 125 1.13 1.33 6.70
N MET A 126 0.27 1.33 7.72
CA MET A 126 0.41 2.11 8.97
C MET A 126 0.19 3.61 8.73
N PRO A 127 0.00 4.40 9.80
CA PRO A 127 -0.11 5.84 9.66
C PRO A 127 1.09 6.48 8.97
N GLU A 128 0.80 7.60 8.34
CA GLU A 128 1.78 8.49 7.76
C GLU A 128 2.84 8.89 8.81
N GLY A 129 4.09 9.09 8.36
CA GLY A 129 5.22 9.40 9.24
C GLY A 129 5.90 8.17 9.86
N VAL A 130 5.30 6.97 9.78
CA VAL A 130 5.92 5.71 10.26
C VAL A 130 6.85 5.09 9.21
N ARG A 131 6.29 4.65 8.08
CA ARG A 131 7.04 3.98 6.98
C ARG A 131 7.09 4.81 5.70
N TRP A 132 6.08 5.64 5.52
CA TRP A 132 5.85 6.45 4.33
C TRP A 132 5.48 7.87 4.77
N THR A 133 5.49 8.80 3.82
CA THR A 133 5.10 10.20 4.03
C THR A 133 4.11 10.65 2.97
N PHE A 134 3.43 11.78 3.18
CA PHE A 134 2.64 12.41 2.12
C PHE A 134 3.45 12.70 0.85
N SER A 135 4.75 12.97 0.97
CA SER A 135 5.61 13.12 -0.22
C SER A 135 5.79 11.80 -0.97
N ASP A 136 5.91 10.68 -0.25
CA ASP A 136 5.99 9.37 -0.88
C ASP A 136 4.65 9.02 -1.57
N LEU A 137 3.52 9.26 -0.89
CA LEU A 137 2.18 9.03 -1.45
C LEU A 137 1.91 9.89 -2.70
N ALA A 138 2.27 11.18 -2.65
CA ALA A 138 2.15 12.08 -3.80
C ALA A 138 3.02 11.62 -4.98
N ALA A 139 4.24 11.15 -4.72
CA ALA A 139 5.13 10.63 -5.75
C ALA A 139 4.57 9.37 -6.41
N VAL A 140 4.08 8.40 -5.63
CA VAL A 140 3.43 7.19 -6.15
C VAL A 140 2.24 7.55 -7.03
N LEU A 141 1.34 8.41 -6.53
CA LEU A 141 0.14 8.82 -7.26
C LEU A 141 0.46 9.59 -8.56
N ALA A 142 1.44 10.50 -8.54
CA ALA A 142 1.86 11.21 -9.74
C ALA A 142 2.41 10.25 -10.81
N GLN A 143 3.16 9.25 -10.39
CA GLN A 143 3.76 8.26 -11.28
C GLN A 143 2.70 7.30 -11.85
N GLU A 144 1.74 6.88 -11.04
CA GLU A 144 0.60 6.05 -11.43
C GLU A 144 -0.40 6.78 -12.34
N LEU A 145 -0.57 8.10 -12.17
CA LEU A 145 -1.36 8.92 -13.12
C LEU A 145 -0.70 8.99 -14.51
N ARG A 146 0.63 9.08 -14.55
CA ARG A 146 1.40 9.18 -15.80
C ARG A 146 1.50 7.83 -16.50
N ALA A 147 1.75 6.77 -15.75
CA ALA A 147 1.92 5.41 -16.25
C ALA A 147 1.31 4.43 -15.22
N PRO A 148 0.02 4.06 -15.39
CA PRO A 148 -0.67 3.16 -14.46
C PRO A 148 0.09 1.85 -14.26
N ARG A 149 0.15 1.41 -13.00
CA ARG A 149 0.81 0.19 -12.52
C ARG A 149 2.34 0.20 -12.68
N SER A 150 2.95 1.29 -13.12
CA SER A 150 4.39 1.37 -13.36
C SER A 150 5.24 1.30 -12.10
N THR A 151 4.67 1.64 -10.95
CA THR A 151 5.38 1.62 -9.66
C THR A 151 5.10 0.36 -8.85
N ILE A 152 4.09 -0.43 -9.22
CA ILE A 152 3.71 -1.63 -8.46
C ILE A 152 4.86 -2.62 -8.43
N LEU A 153 5.21 -3.06 -7.23
CA LEU A 153 6.33 -3.96 -6.99
C LEU A 153 5.81 -5.30 -6.47
N SER A 154 6.02 -6.38 -7.23
CA SER A 154 5.77 -7.74 -6.74
C SER A 154 6.77 -8.12 -5.65
N ASP A 155 6.45 -9.08 -4.80
CA ASP A 155 7.34 -9.53 -3.71
C ASP A 155 8.70 -10.01 -4.22
N ALA A 156 8.71 -10.70 -5.37
CA ALA A 156 9.96 -11.14 -5.99
C ALA A 156 10.83 -9.96 -6.45
N ALA A 157 10.21 -8.91 -7.02
CA ALA A 157 10.93 -7.69 -7.39
C ALA A 157 11.38 -6.90 -6.15
N ALA A 158 10.54 -6.85 -5.12
CA ALA A 158 10.86 -6.24 -3.83
C ALA A 158 12.09 -6.86 -3.19
N LYS A 159 12.16 -8.20 -3.18
CA LYS A 159 13.32 -8.93 -2.67
C LYS A 159 14.60 -8.56 -3.42
N LYS A 160 14.55 -8.48 -4.76
CA LYS A 160 15.71 -8.08 -5.58
C LYS A 160 16.16 -6.65 -5.27
N VAL A 161 15.24 -5.72 -5.07
CA VAL A 161 15.58 -4.33 -4.71
C VAL A 161 16.17 -4.27 -3.31
N ALA A 162 15.54 -4.94 -2.34
CA ALA A 162 15.96 -4.97 -0.95
C ALA A 162 17.41 -5.48 -0.77
N GLN A 163 17.79 -6.50 -1.52
CA GLN A 163 19.11 -7.13 -1.41
C GLN A 163 20.28 -6.24 -1.87
N ARG A 164 20.05 -5.19 -2.67
CA ARG A 164 21.11 -4.32 -3.21
C ARG A 164 21.85 -3.54 -2.12
N LYS A 165 21.09 -3.02 -1.15
CA LYS A 165 21.62 -2.24 -0.03
C LYS A 165 20.84 -2.61 1.23
N PRO A 166 21.21 -3.73 1.89
CA PRO A 166 20.39 -4.31 2.98
C PRO A 166 20.20 -3.39 4.17
N VAL A 167 21.21 -2.59 4.52
CA VAL A 167 21.14 -1.61 5.62
C VAL A 167 21.82 -0.31 5.18
N ALA A 168 21.14 0.81 5.41
CA ALA A 168 21.63 2.16 5.14
C ALA A 168 20.99 3.17 6.10
N TRP A 169 21.45 4.41 6.02
CA TRP A 169 20.77 5.56 6.58
C TRP A 169 20.68 6.66 5.53
N GLN A 170 19.78 7.62 5.74
CA GLN A 170 19.68 8.82 4.92
C GLN A 170 19.18 10.01 5.74
N LYS A 171 19.44 11.22 5.21
CA LYS A 171 18.76 12.43 5.68
C LYS A 171 17.40 12.50 5.00
N GLY A 172 16.37 12.86 5.77
CA GLY A 172 15.04 13.13 5.26
C GLY A 172 14.52 14.45 5.80
N THR A 173 13.29 14.76 5.40
CA THR A 173 12.55 15.91 5.93
C THR A 173 11.15 15.44 6.32
N TRP A 174 10.68 15.84 7.50
CA TRP A 174 9.35 15.55 8.00
C TRP A 174 8.67 16.83 8.49
N LYS A 175 7.52 17.19 7.91
CA LYS A 175 6.81 18.47 8.15
C LYS A 175 7.77 19.68 8.13
N GLY A 176 8.69 19.71 7.15
CA GLY A 176 9.69 20.77 6.99
C GLY A 176 10.91 20.69 7.93
N LYS A 177 10.94 19.74 8.87
CA LYS A 177 12.05 19.56 9.83
C LYS A 177 13.00 18.45 9.37
N PRO A 178 14.32 18.57 9.58
CA PRO A 178 15.26 17.52 9.23
C PRO A 178 15.05 16.28 10.12
N VAL A 179 15.08 15.10 9.50
CA VAL A 179 15.00 13.80 10.18
C VAL A 179 16.16 12.90 9.76
N GLY A 180 16.51 11.96 10.65
CA GLY A 180 17.41 10.86 10.32
C GLY A 180 16.60 9.60 10.07
N GLU A 181 16.81 8.94 8.94
CA GLU A 181 16.10 7.72 8.58
C GLU A 181 17.04 6.53 8.49
N VAL A 182 16.61 5.41 9.04
CA VAL A 182 17.27 4.11 8.85
C VAL A 182 16.51 3.35 7.80
N VAL A 183 17.23 2.85 6.81
CA VAL A 183 16.68 2.10 5.68
C VAL A 183 17.19 0.67 5.76
N VAL A 184 16.26 -0.30 5.80
CA VAL A 184 16.57 -1.73 5.73
C VAL A 184 15.80 -2.33 4.56
N GLY A 185 16.50 -3.05 3.69
CA GLY A 185 15.89 -3.65 2.50
C GLY A 185 15.17 -2.63 1.61
N ALA A 186 15.80 -1.46 1.40
CA ALA A 186 15.24 -0.31 0.67
C ALA A 186 13.95 0.31 1.26
N GLN A 187 13.58 -0.04 2.50
CA GLN A 187 12.42 0.50 3.21
C GLN A 187 12.86 1.32 4.43
N THR A 188 12.20 2.46 4.68
CA THR A 188 12.41 3.20 5.92
C THR A 188 11.84 2.40 7.09
N VAL A 189 12.67 2.05 8.06
CA VAL A 189 12.26 1.30 9.26
C VAL A 189 12.19 2.17 10.50
N PHE A 190 13.12 3.13 10.64
CA PHE A 190 13.15 4.12 11.73
C PHE A 190 13.21 5.53 11.15
N ARG A 191 12.53 6.47 11.81
CA ARG A 191 12.59 7.90 11.50
C ARG A 191 12.78 8.69 12.79
N PHE A 192 14.00 9.11 13.05
CA PHE A 192 14.35 9.95 14.19
C PHE A 192 14.01 11.41 13.86
N SER A 193 13.27 12.06 14.75
CA SER A 193 12.85 13.47 14.63
C SER A 193 13.38 14.34 15.78
N GLY A 194 13.66 13.73 16.93
CA GLY A 194 14.17 14.41 18.13
C GLY A 194 15.66 14.21 18.36
N ARG A 195 16.22 15.02 19.26
CA ARG A 195 17.52 14.73 19.88
C ARG A 195 17.34 13.70 20.99
N PHE A 196 18.37 12.89 21.23
CA PHE A 196 18.42 11.97 22.36
C PHE A 196 19.88 11.71 22.73
N ASP A 197 20.19 11.73 24.03
CA ASP A 197 21.55 11.45 24.54
C ASP A 197 22.64 12.28 23.82
N GLY A 198 22.41 13.59 23.72
CA GLY A 198 23.32 14.53 23.04
C GLY A 198 23.34 14.45 21.51
N LYS A 199 22.72 13.44 20.88
CA LYS A 199 22.79 13.19 19.44
C LYS A 199 21.64 13.82 18.67
N SER A 200 21.96 14.38 17.50
CA SER A 200 20.97 14.83 16.52
C SER A 200 20.20 13.66 15.88
N PRO A 201 19.03 13.91 15.25
CA PRO A 201 18.30 12.86 14.53
C PRO A 201 19.15 12.10 13.50
N VAL A 202 20.00 12.81 12.76
CA VAL A 202 20.89 12.21 11.74
C VAL A 202 21.96 11.34 12.39
N GLN A 203 22.57 11.77 13.49
CA GLN A 203 23.55 10.96 14.23
C GLN A 203 22.91 9.70 14.79
N ARG A 204 21.69 9.79 15.33
CA ARG A 204 20.92 8.62 15.79
C ARG A 204 20.70 7.61 14.66
N ALA A 205 20.34 8.08 13.45
CA ALA A 205 20.18 7.21 12.29
C ALA A 205 21.49 6.56 11.83
N GLN A 206 22.59 7.31 11.85
CA GLN A 206 23.92 6.80 11.50
C GLN A 206 24.37 5.67 12.44
N GLU A 207 24.25 5.89 13.75
CA GLU A 207 24.60 4.90 14.77
C GLU A 207 23.71 3.65 14.67
N ALA A 208 22.39 3.85 14.59
CA ALA A 208 21.43 2.76 14.44
C ALA A 208 21.71 1.90 13.20
N ALA A 209 22.00 2.53 12.06
CA ALA A 209 22.34 1.81 10.83
C ALA A 209 23.69 1.08 10.93
N ALA A 210 24.68 1.63 11.64
CA ALA A 210 25.96 0.97 11.87
C ALA A 210 25.79 -0.30 12.72
N ILE A 211 25.01 -0.23 13.80
CA ILE A 211 24.68 -1.38 14.65
C ILE A 211 23.94 -2.44 13.83
N LEU A 212 22.86 -2.04 13.13
CA LEU A 212 22.08 -2.95 12.29
C LEU A 212 22.92 -3.61 11.19
N LYS A 213 23.85 -2.87 10.57
CA LYS A 213 24.73 -3.42 9.54
C LYS A 213 25.62 -4.53 10.10
N ARG A 214 26.18 -4.34 11.30
CA ARG A 214 26.98 -5.37 11.98
C ARG A 214 26.14 -6.58 12.37
N LEU A 215 24.97 -6.36 12.98
CA LEU A 215 24.08 -7.45 13.40
C LEU A 215 23.55 -8.26 12.20
N TYR A 216 23.20 -7.58 11.10
CA TYR A 216 22.82 -8.24 9.85
C TYR A 216 23.94 -9.09 9.26
N ALA A 217 25.20 -8.61 9.32
CA ALA A 217 26.35 -9.40 8.89
C ALA A 217 26.53 -10.66 9.75
N ASN A 218 26.21 -10.56 11.05
CA ASN A 218 26.22 -11.67 12.01
C ASN A 218 24.95 -12.55 11.94
N LYS A 219 24.14 -12.41 10.89
CA LYS A 219 22.94 -13.21 10.62
C LYS A 219 21.80 -13.04 11.64
N ALA A 220 21.76 -11.95 12.40
CA ALA A 220 20.60 -11.61 13.21
C ALA A 220 19.34 -11.48 12.34
N GLY A 221 18.21 -11.96 12.86
CA GLY A 221 16.98 -12.16 12.10
C GLY A 221 15.71 -11.66 12.78
N VAL A 222 14.58 -11.99 12.18
CA VAL A 222 13.25 -11.52 12.64
C VAL A 222 12.96 -11.96 14.09
N GLY A 223 13.42 -13.15 14.48
CA GLY A 223 13.24 -13.70 15.83
C GLY A 223 14.02 -12.93 16.92
N ASP A 224 15.05 -12.19 16.54
CA ASP A 224 15.90 -11.46 17.47
C ASP A 224 15.38 -10.05 17.78
N VAL A 225 14.37 -9.58 17.05
CA VAL A 225 13.80 -8.24 17.23
C VAL A 225 12.93 -8.20 18.49
N ARG A 226 13.29 -7.33 19.44
CA ARG A 226 12.57 -7.14 20.71
C ARG A 226 12.18 -5.67 20.90
N VAL A 227 11.10 -5.45 21.65
CA VAL A 227 10.71 -4.12 22.11
C VAL A 227 10.97 -4.04 23.60
N LEU A 228 11.74 -3.06 24.01
CA LEU A 228 12.06 -2.78 25.40
C LEU A 228 11.32 -1.51 25.85
N ARG A 229 11.05 -1.44 27.15
CA ARG A 229 10.48 -0.25 27.80
C ARG A 229 11.54 0.30 28.74
N GLY A 230 11.60 1.63 28.85
CA GLY A 230 12.52 2.28 29.77
C GLY A 230 12.08 3.69 30.10
N VAL A 231 12.95 4.37 30.84
CA VAL A 231 12.86 5.79 31.15
C VAL A 231 14.21 6.45 30.91
N THR A 232 14.23 7.74 30.59
CA THR A 232 15.47 8.54 30.56
C THR A 232 16.00 8.76 31.97
N LYS A 233 17.19 9.36 32.09
CA LYS A 233 17.76 9.74 33.40
C LYS A 233 16.86 10.73 34.15
N GLU A 234 16.13 11.55 33.40
CA GLU A 234 15.17 12.54 33.86
C GLU A 234 13.77 11.94 34.10
N GLY A 235 13.61 10.62 33.98
CA GLY A 235 12.35 9.92 34.25
C GLY A 235 11.35 9.91 33.09
N SER A 236 11.68 10.46 31.93
CA SER A 236 10.75 10.50 30.79
C SER A 236 10.61 9.11 30.14
N PRO A 237 9.39 8.65 29.82
CA PRO A 237 9.18 7.33 29.23
C PRO A 237 9.83 7.21 27.86
N VAL A 238 10.46 6.06 27.59
CA VAL A 238 10.99 5.70 26.27
C VAL A 238 10.58 4.29 25.86
N GLY A 239 10.51 4.07 24.55
CA GLY A 239 10.50 2.74 23.96
C GLY A 239 11.84 2.48 23.28
N ALA A 240 12.26 1.23 23.18
CA ALA A 240 13.45 0.89 22.41
C ALA A 240 13.21 -0.36 21.56
N VAL A 241 13.83 -0.39 20.39
CA VAL A 241 13.93 -1.57 19.54
C VAL A 241 15.33 -2.14 19.75
N ALA A 242 15.38 -3.42 20.10
CA ALA A 242 16.61 -4.19 20.19
C ALA A 242 16.62 -5.28 19.12
N LEU A 243 17.82 -5.68 18.70
CA LEU A 243 18.05 -6.84 17.84
C LEU A 243 19.13 -7.70 18.52
N GLY A 244 18.72 -8.85 19.06
CA GLY A 244 19.53 -9.59 20.02
C GLY A 244 19.62 -8.83 21.34
N ASP A 245 20.83 -8.67 21.86
CA ASP A 245 21.09 -7.97 23.13
C ASP A 245 21.42 -6.48 22.94
N GLU A 246 21.33 -5.97 21.71
CA GLU A 246 21.73 -4.60 21.39
C GLU A 246 20.56 -3.71 21.03
N ILE A 247 20.52 -2.51 21.62
CA ILE A 247 19.54 -1.47 21.29
C ILE A 247 19.95 -0.84 19.96
N VAL A 248 19.08 -0.99 18.95
CA VAL A 248 19.29 -0.43 17.61
C VAL A 248 18.62 0.93 17.45
N GLY A 249 17.62 1.24 18.25
CA GLY A 249 16.93 2.53 18.19
C GLY A 249 16.10 2.78 19.43
N VAL A 250 16.18 3.99 19.96
CA VAL A 250 15.32 4.47 21.04
C VAL A 250 14.27 5.39 20.43
N VAL A 251 13.02 5.22 20.83
CA VAL A 251 11.89 6.07 20.50
C VAL A 251 11.65 7.00 21.68
N THR A 252 11.69 8.30 21.43
CA THR A 252 11.32 9.34 22.38
C THR A 252 9.98 9.97 22.00
N GLU A 253 9.50 10.92 22.81
CA GLU A 253 8.25 11.63 22.58
C GLU A 253 8.16 12.27 21.17
N PRO A 254 9.17 12.98 20.64
CA PRO A 254 9.15 13.49 19.25
C PRO A 254 8.85 12.46 18.17
N GLU A 255 9.27 11.20 18.34
CA GLU A 255 8.95 10.14 17.39
C GLU A 255 7.56 9.53 17.64
N ALA A 256 7.11 9.54 18.90
CA ALA A 256 5.83 8.99 19.31
C ALA A 256 4.65 9.92 18.96
N GLU A 257 4.87 11.23 19.00
CA GLU A 257 3.94 12.27 18.56
C GLU A 257 3.50 12.09 17.10
N ILE A 258 4.38 11.57 16.24
CA ILE A 258 4.08 11.31 14.81
C ILE A 258 2.81 10.47 14.65
N ILE A 259 2.62 9.50 15.54
CA ILE A 259 1.47 8.59 15.52
C ILE A 259 0.47 8.86 16.63
N ASN A 260 0.68 9.93 17.41
CA ASN A 260 -0.10 10.27 18.60
C ASN A 260 -0.24 9.08 19.58
N ARG A 261 0.88 8.45 19.92
CA ARG A 261 0.94 7.31 20.86
C ARG A 261 2.10 7.46 21.85
N PRO A 262 2.11 6.73 22.97
CA PRO A 262 3.26 6.67 23.85
C PRO A 262 4.51 6.07 23.18
N PRO A 263 5.72 6.45 23.59
CA PRO A 263 6.98 5.96 22.99
C PRO A 263 7.11 4.44 22.90
N GLN A 264 6.58 3.70 23.88
CA GLN A 264 6.61 2.23 23.88
C GLN A 264 5.76 1.63 22.76
N VAL A 265 4.64 2.27 22.42
CA VAL A 265 3.77 1.85 21.33
C VAL A 265 4.40 2.21 19.98
N ALA A 266 4.99 3.39 19.85
CA ALA A 266 5.76 3.77 18.66
C ALA A 266 6.95 2.82 18.39
N ALA A 267 7.63 2.34 19.43
CA ALA A 267 8.67 1.32 19.30
C ALA A 267 8.14 -0.02 18.76
N GLN A 268 6.88 -0.39 19.03
CA GLN A 268 6.27 -1.59 18.43
C GLN A 268 6.10 -1.45 16.92
N PHE A 269 5.72 -0.28 16.42
CA PHE A 269 5.63 -0.01 14.99
C PHE A 269 7.01 -0.08 14.32
N TRP A 270 8.04 0.48 14.94
CA TRP A 270 9.42 0.37 14.45
C TRP A 270 9.91 -1.07 14.43
N ALA A 271 9.67 -1.84 15.49
CA ALA A 271 10.01 -3.25 15.54
C ALA A 271 9.27 -4.06 14.46
N PHE A 272 7.98 -3.77 14.23
CA PHE A 272 7.24 -4.36 13.12
C PHE A 272 7.89 -4.06 11.77
N ASN A 273 8.24 -2.79 11.50
CA ASN A 273 8.87 -2.40 10.24
C ASN A 273 10.20 -3.11 10.03
N LEU A 274 11.02 -3.19 11.08
CA LEU A 274 12.29 -3.90 11.02
C LEU A 274 12.07 -5.39 10.70
N ARG A 275 11.10 -6.05 11.34
CA ARG A 275 10.77 -7.45 11.04
C ARG A 275 10.30 -7.65 9.60
N GLU A 276 9.46 -6.77 9.08
CA GLU A 276 9.01 -6.85 7.68
C GLU A 276 10.18 -6.69 6.70
N ALA A 277 11.07 -5.73 6.95
CA ALA A 277 12.25 -5.50 6.12
C ALA A 277 13.26 -6.67 6.18
N LEU A 278 13.48 -7.25 7.37
CA LEU A 278 14.31 -8.43 7.57
C LEU A 278 13.72 -9.66 6.86
N ARG A 279 12.41 -9.89 6.97
CA ARG A 279 11.73 -11.00 6.27
C ARG A 279 11.90 -10.88 4.76
N LEU A 280 11.78 -9.66 4.21
CA LEU A 280 12.01 -9.43 2.78
C LEU A 280 13.44 -9.76 2.36
N LEU A 281 14.42 -9.54 3.25
CA LEU A 281 15.82 -9.91 3.05
C LEU A 281 16.10 -11.41 3.28
N GLY A 282 15.10 -12.19 3.73
CA GLY A 282 15.28 -13.60 4.08
C GLY A 282 16.03 -13.81 5.40
N ARG A 283 15.81 -12.91 6.36
CA ARG A 283 16.30 -12.97 7.74
C ARG A 283 15.14 -13.22 8.70
#